data_AF-A0A5B6VHI6-F1
#
_entry.id   AF-A0A5B6VHI6-F1
#
_cell.length_a   1.000
_cell.length_b   1.000
_cell.length_c   1.000
_cell.angle_alpha   90.00
_cell.angle_beta   90.00
_cell.angle_gamma   90.00
#
_symmetry.space_group_name_H-M   'P 1'
#
loop_
_entity.id
_entity.type
_entity.pdbx_description
1 polymer ?
#
loop_
_entity_poly.entity_id
_entity_poly.type
_entity_poly.pdbx_seq_one_letter_code
_entity_poly.pdbx_strand_id
1 'polypeptide(L)'
;MVIHLMGPSKTYNLRPCERCGFKPQAGIFKTCLDCFLDGHSLYRYEYDVSYLKLVFKRSGSCSIWDCRPANQVVETAYRLLEDKSFGSYNFFLNNCEDFAVYCKTGMAMSNQTAGLFGFNLVGAVGYHATKGIYEAFTN
;
A
#
# COMPACT_ATOMS: atom_id res chain seq x y z
N MET A 1 -12.13 11.17 -2.09
CA MET A 1 -11.61 10.60 -0.82
C MET A 1 -10.60 9.52 -1.17
N VAL A 2 -9.58 9.33 -0.34
CA VAL A 2 -8.51 8.32 -0.53
C VAL A 2 -8.40 7.52 0.76
N ILE A 3 -8.34 6.18 0.67
CA ILE A 3 -8.00 5.32 1.80
C ILE A 3 -6.53 4.92 1.66
N HIS A 4 -5.71 5.21 2.67
CA HIS A 4 -4.28 4.93 2.64
C HIS A 4 -3.73 4.57 4.02
N LEU A 5 -2.64 3.81 4.04
CA LEU A 5 -1.85 3.57 5.25
C LEU A 5 -0.78 4.64 5.38
N MET A 6 -0.71 5.28 6.54
CA MET A 6 0.29 6.30 6.86
C MET A 6 1.22 5.80 7.96
N GLY A 7 2.52 6.00 7.75
CA GLY A 7 3.54 5.76 8.77
C GLY A 7 3.55 6.84 9.85
N PRO A 8 4.45 6.71 10.85
CA PRO A 8 4.65 7.75 11.85
C PRO A 8 5.08 9.06 11.19
N SER A 9 4.25 10.10 11.30
CA SER A 9 4.61 11.46 10.87
C SER A 9 5.11 12.27 12.06
N LYS A 10 6.07 13.19 11.85
CA LYS A 10 6.57 14.12 12.88
C LYS A 10 5.63 15.33 13.11
N THR A 11 4.55 15.48 12.35
CA THR A 11 3.67 16.66 12.36
C THR A 11 2.38 16.45 13.16
N TYR A 12 2.51 16.43 14.49
CA TYR A 12 1.40 16.13 15.41
C TYR A 12 0.47 17.32 15.72
N ASN A 13 0.85 18.55 15.35
CA ASN A 13 0.17 19.79 15.78
C ASN A 13 -0.62 20.52 14.67
N LEU A 14 -1.02 19.82 13.61
CA LEU A 14 -1.83 20.42 12.55
C LEU A 14 -3.31 20.49 12.95
N ARG A 15 -3.96 21.61 12.59
CA ARG A 15 -5.42 21.73 12.72
C ARG A 15 -6.09 20.64 11.88
N PRO A 16 -7.14 19.98 12.38
CA PRO A 16 -7.85 18.98 11.59
C PRO A 16 -8.39 19.58 10.30
N CYS A 17 -8.31 18.84 9.20
CA CYS A 17 -8.81 19.27 7.91
C CYS A 17 -10.33 19.53 7.97
N GLU A 18 -10.80 20.68 7.48
CA GLU A 18 -12.23 21.00 7.46
C GLU A 18 -13.05 20.07 6.55
N ARG A 19 -12.43 19.48 5.51
CA ARG A 19 -13.11 18.58 4.55
C ARG A 19 -13.22 17.13 5.02
N CYS A 20 -12.21 16.63 5.74
CA CYS A 20 -12.13 15.21 6.10
C CYS A 20 -11.82 14.94 7.57
N GLY A 21 -11.67 15.98 8.40
CA GLY A 21 -11.35 15.86 9.83
C GLY A 21 -9.96 15.29 10.14
N PHE A 22 -9.16 15.01 9.11
CA PHE A 22 -7.90 14.29 9.26
C PHE A 22 -6.87 15.05 10.09
N LYS A 23 -6.18 14.32 10.98
CA LYS A 23 -5.00 14.75 11.72
C LYS A 23 -3.87 13.75 11.47
N PRO A 24 -2.62 14.22 11.25
CA PRO A 24 -1.52 13.30 10.95
C PRO A 24 -1.19 12.37 12.12
N GLN A 25 -1.31 11.07 11.89
CA GLN A 25 -0.93 10.01 12.83
C GLN A 25 -0.69 8.69 12.08
N ALA A 26 -0.04 7.71 12.71
CA ALA A 26 0.18 6.40 12.07
C ALA A 26 -1.13 5.58 12.02
N GLY A 27 -1.35 4.84 10.93
CA GLY A 27 -2.51 3.98 10.74
C GLY A 27 -3.21 4.15 9.39
N ILE A 28 -4.36 3.51 9.23
CA ILE A 28 -5.17 3.56 8.01
C ILE A 28 -6.19 4.70 8.14
N PHE A 29 -6.27 5.56 7.12
CA PHE A 29 -7.15 6.72 7.14
C PHE A 29 -7.88 6.89 5.82
N LYS A 30 -9.07 7.49 5.91
CA LYS A 30 -9.81 8.04 4.79
C LYS A 30 -9.65 9.56 4.78
N THR A 31 -8.96 10.09 3.78
CA THR A 31 -8.63 11.52 3.67
C THR A 31 -9.24 12.14 2.42
N CYS A 32 -9.36 13.47 2.38
CA CYS A 32 -9.63 14.16 1.12
C CYS A 32 -8.40 14.07 0.20
N LEU A 33 -8.59 14.32 -1.09
CA LEU A 33 -7.49 14.22 -2.04
C LEU A 33 -6.37 15.21 -1.70
N ASP A 34 -6.70 16.45 -1.33
CA ASP A 34 -5.70 17.47 -1.00
C ASP A 34 -4.82 17.06 0.18
N CYS A 35 -5.40 16.50 1.25
CA CYS A 35 -4.64 15.99 2.40
C CYS A 35 -3.79 14.78 2.05
N PHE A 36 -4.23 13.92 1.12
CA PHE A 36 -3.41 12.82 0.64
C PHE A 36 -2.22 13.30 -0.18
N LEU A 37 -2.41 14.34 -1.00
CA LEU A 37 -1.35 14.88 -1.85
C LEU A 37 -0.32 15.68 -1.07
N ASP A 38 -0.74 16.45 -0.07
CA ASP A 38 0.15 17.33 0.70
C ASP A 38 1.03 18.23 -0.22
N GLY A 39 0.45 18.73 -1.31
CA GLY A 39 1.14 19.53 -2.31
C GLY A 39 1.94 18.75 -3.37
N HIS A 40 1.99 17.42 -3.29
CA HIS A 40 2.63 16.57 -4.28
C HIS A 40 1.71 16.18 -5.45
N SER A 41 2.31 15.63 -6.51
CA SER A 41 1.59 15.15 -7.69
C SER A 41 1.20 13.69 -7.58
N LEU A 42 0.09 13.31 -8.22
CA LEU A 42 -0.32 11.91 -8.34
C LEU A 42 0.49 11.20 -9.42
N TYR A 43 0.88 9.98 -9.10
CA TYR A 43 1.30 8.99 -10.08
C TYR A 43 0.39 7.78 -9.99
N ARG A 44 -0.13 7.33 -11.14
CA ARG A 44 -0.96 6.12 -11.21
C ARG A 44 -0.09 4.92 -11.53
N TYR A 45 0.07 4.04 -10.55
CA TYR A 45 0.69 2.74 -10.77
C TYR A 45 -0.23 1.87 -11.65
N GLU A 46 0.33 1.26 -12.69
CA GLU A 46 -0.40 0.37 -13.58
C GLU A 46 -0.22 -1.08 -13.18
N TYR A 47 -1.29 -1.85 -13.24
CA TYR A 47 -1.27 -3.28 -12.98
C TYR A 47 -1.77 -4.00 -14.22
N ASP A 48 -1.62 -5.33 -14.26
CA ASP A 48 -2.01 -6.15 -15.41
C ASP A 48 -1.41 -5.60 -16.73
N VAL A 49 -0.13 -5.21 -16.68
CA VAL A 49 0.60 -4.81 -17.89
C VAL A 49 1.30 -6.02 -18.51
N SER A 50 1.58 -5.97 -19.81
CA SER A 50 2.40 -7.01 -20.45
C SER A 50 3.84 -6.98 -19.94
N TYR A 51 4.52 -8.13 -19.98
CA TYR A 51 5.94 -8.22 -19.57
C TYR A 51 6.84 -7.26 -20.36
N LEU A 52 6.62 -7.12 -21.67
CA LEU A 52 7.35 -6.13 -22.49
C LEU A 52 7.15 -4.71 -21.95
N LYS A 53 5.90 -4.35 -21.62
CA LYS A 53 5.60 -3.02 -21.06
C LYS A 53 6.26 -2.82 -19.69
N LEU A 54 6.35 -3.86 -18.86
CA LEU A 54 7.10 -3.82 -17.59
C LEU A 54 8.59 -3.51 -17.84
N VAL A 55 9.22 -4.17 -18.80
CA VAL A 55 10.65 -4.00 -19.13
C VAL A 55 10.95 -2.60 -19.68
N PHE A 56 10.05 -2.03 -20.49
CA PHE A 56 10.26 -0.71 -21.10
C PHE A 56 9.82 0.46 -20.21
N LYS A 57 8.99 0.24 -19.20
CA LYS A 57 8.56 1.30 -18.29
C LYS A 57 9.59 1.55 -17.19
N ARG A 58 9.57 2.77 -16.65
CA ARG A 58 10.35 3.15 -15.47
C ARG A 58 10.07 2.17 -14.33
N SER A 59 11.11 1.62 -13.72
CA SER A 59 10.97 0.75 -12.55
C SER A 59 10.10 1.39 -11.47
N GLY A 60 9.21 0.60 -10.86
CA GLY A 60 8.29 1.07 -9.82
C GLY A 60 7.05 1.82 -10.36
N SER A 61 6.74 1.72 -11.66
CA SER A 61 5.55 2.35 -12.23
C SER A 61 4.44 1.39 -12.66
N CYS A 62 4.76 0.10 -12.81
CA CYS A 62 3.79 -0.90 -13.19
C CYS A 62 4.17 -2.32 -12.75
N SER A 63 3.19 -3.22 -12.76
CA SER A 63 3.39 -4.65 -12.55
C SER A 63 2.57 -5.52 -13.52
N ILE A 64 3.05 -6.74 -13.74
CA ILE A 64 2.33 -7.79 -14.47
C ILE A 64 1.26 -8.49 -13.63
N TRP A 65 1.05 -8.04 -12.38
CA TRP A 65 0.15 -8.71 -11.45
C TRP A 65 -1.30 -8.37 -11.76
N ASP A 66 -2.13 -9.41 -11.79
CA ASP A 66 -3.57 -9.30 -11.97
C ASP A 66 -4.21 -8.43 -10.89
N CYS A 67 -5.34 -7.81 -11.27
CA CYS A 67 -6.10 -6.93 -10.40
C CYS A 67 -7.47 -7.46 -10.06
N ARG A 68 -7.87 -7.19 -8.84
CA ARG A 68 -9.27 -7.30 -8.45
C ARG A 68 -10.11 -6.22 -9.16
N PRO A 69 -11.38 -6.52 -9.46
CA PRO A 69 -12.37 -5.54 -9.89
C PRO A 69 -12.43 -4.34 -8.95
N ALA A 70 -12.71 -3.14 -9.48
CA ALA A 70 -12.64 -1.90 -8.71
C ALA A 70 -13.52 -1.89 -7.45
N ASN A 71 -14.70 -2.51 -7.50
CA ASN A 71 -15.59 -2.65 -6.35
C ASN A 71 -14.95 -3.49 -5.23
N GLN A 72 -14.30 -4.61 -5.54
CA GLN A 72 -13.63 -5.45 -4.55
C GLN A 72 -12.41 -4.74 -3.94
N VAL A 73 -11.69 -3.94 -4.72
CA VAL A 73 -10.56 -3.14 -4.23
C VAL A 73 -11.04 -2.15 -3.18
N VAL A 74 -12.13 -1.44 -3.48
CA VAL A 74 -12.74 -0.44 -2.59
C VAL A 74 -13.28 -1.13 -1.33
N GLU A 75 -14.01 -2.23 -1.48
CA GLU A 75 -14.54 -3.02 -0.35
C GLU A 75 -13.42 -3.51 0.58
N THR A 76 -12.33 -4.03 0.02
CA THR A 76 -11.16 -4.47 0.79
C THR A 76 -10.56 -3.30 1.59
N ALA A 77 -10.40 -2.13 0.96
CA ALA A 77 -9.84 -0.96 1.62
C ALA A 77 -10.74 -0.44 2.77
N TYR A 78 -12.08 -0.47 2.59
CA TYR A 78 -13.02 -0.10 3.65
C TYR A 78 -12.99 -1.09 4.81
N ARG A 79 -12.99 -2.40 4.53
CA ARG A 79 -12.88 -3.43 5.57
C ARG A 79 -11.62 -3.24 6.42
N LEU A 80 -10.46 -3.06 5.78
CA LEU A 80 -9.20 -2.84 6.49
C LEU A 80 -9.20 -1.55 7.32
N LEU A 81 -9.85 -0.49 6.81
CA LEU A 81 -10.01 0.78 7.53
C LEU A 81 -10.88 0.62 8.79
N GLU A 82 -12.00 -0.10 8.67
CA GLU A 82 -12.95 -0.33 9.76
C GLU A 82 -12.34 -1.23 10.85
N ASP A 83 -11.74 -2.34 10.44
CA ASP A 83 -11.14 -3.32 11.34
C ASP A 83 -9.77 -2.88 11.90
N LYS A 84 -9.16 -1.85 11.31
CA LYS A 84 -7.77 -1.42 11.56
C LYS A 84 -6.76 -2.58 11.45
N SER A 85 -7.00 -3.50 10.51
CA SER A 85 -6.44 -4.86 10.52
C SER A 85 -5.34 -5.12 9.50
N PHE A 86 -4.43 -4.16 9.26
CA PHE A 86 -3.28 -4.35 8.38
C PHE A 86 -1.94 -4.59 9.11
N GLY A 87 -1.98 -4.55 10.44
CA GLY A 87 -0.78 -4.65 11.29
C GLY A 87 -0.09 -3.30 11.52
N SER A 88 0.94 -3.32 12.36
CA SER A 88 1.76 -2.14 12.66
C SER A 88 2.59 -1.75 11.44
N TYR A 89 2.68 -0.43 11.20
CA TYR A 89 3.49 0.10 10.12
C TYR A 89 4.96 -0.28 10.30
N ASN A 90 5.54 -0.91 9.30
CA ASN A 90 6.97 -1.14 9.19
C ASN A 90 7.41 -0.69 7.79
N PHE A 91 8.62 -0.13 7.68
CA PHE A 91 9.10 0.45 6.42
C PHE A 91 9.32 -0.61 5.33
N PHE A 92 9.82 -1.79 5.72
CA PHE A 92 10.13 -2.89 4.81
C PHE A 92 8.94 -3.82 4.58
N LEU A 93 8.08 -3.96 5.59
CA LEU A 93 6.89 -4.83 5.58
C LEU A 93 5.70 -4.06 6.15
N ASN A 94 4.50 -4.28 5.61
CA ASN A 94 3.30 -3.55 6.03
C ASN A 94 3.45 -2.03 5.90
N ASN A 95 4.07 -1.59 4.80
CA ASN A 95 4.19 -0.18 4.45
C ASN A 95 3.01 0.30 3.58
N CYS A 96 3.03 1.56 3.16
CA CYS A 96 1.96 2.14 2.34
C CYS A 96 1.79 1.46 0.96
N GLU A 97 2.87 0.95 0.39
CA GLU A 97 2.88 0.21 -0.87
C GLU A 97 2.26 -1.17 -0.68
N ASP A 98 2.66 -1.91 0.37
CA ASP A 98 2.06 -3.20 0.74
C ASP A 98 0.54 -3.09 0.87
N PHE A 99 0.07 -2.04 1.54
CA PHE A 99 -1.35 -1.77 1.73
C PHE A 99 -2.08 -1.56 0.40
N ALA A 100 -1.54 -0.68 -0.46
CA ALA A 100 -2.13 -0.38 -1.75
C ALA A 100 -2.17 -1.62 -2.67
N VAL A 101 -1.07 -2.39 -2.71
CA VAL A 101 -0.97 -3.62 -3.48
C VAL A 101 -1.92 -4.68 -2.93
N TYR A 102 -2.00 -4.88 -1.60
CA TYR A 102 -2.94 -5.82 -1.00
C TYR A 102 -4.39 -5.48 -1.32
N CYS A 103 -4.78 -4.20 -1.25
CA CYS A 103 -6.12 -3.78 -1.67
C CYS A 103 -6.38 -4.11 -3.14
N LYS A 104 -5.36 -3.96 -3.99
CA LYS A 104 -5.49 -4.10 -5.44
C LYS A 104 -5.47 -5.55 -5.95
N THR A 105 -4.66 -6.40 -5.34
CA THR A 105 -4.41 -7.77 -5.81
C THR A 105 -4.90 -8.82 -4.81
N GLY A 106 -5.02 -8.47 -3.53
CA GLY A 106 -5.26 -9.42 -2.43
C GLY A 106 -4.00 -10.06 -1.85
N MET A 107 -2.83 -9.74 -2.41
CA MET A 107 -1.54 -10.21 -1.94
C MET A 107 -0.72 -8.98 -1.55
N ALA A 108 -0.27 -8.90 -0.31
CA ALA A 108 0.61 -7.81 0.12
C ALA A 108 1.98 -8.09 -0.48
N MET A 109 2.51 -7.18 -1.30
CA MET A 109 3.86 -7.26 -1.84
C MET A 109 4.40 -5.83 -1.99
N SER A 110 5.51 -5.53 -1.34
CA SER A 110 6.23 -4.25 -1.46
C SER A 110 7.37 -4.43 -2.46
N ASN A 111 7.50 -3.53 -3.44
CA ASN A 111 8.62 -3.59 -4.37
C ASN A 111 9.97 -3.43 -3.67
N GLN A 112 10.00 -2.79 -2.49
CA GLN A 112 11.24 -2.61 -1.70
C GLN A 112 11.80 -3.95 -1.21
N THR A 113 10.92 -4.88 -0.85
CA THR A 113 11.30 -6.22 -0.38
C THR A 113 11.29 -7.23 -1.54
N ALA A 114 10.41 -7.06 -2.53
CA ALA A 114 10.43 -7.86 -3.77
C ALA A 114 11.70 -7.60 -4.60
N GLY A 115 12.34 -6.43 -4.50
CA GLY A 115 13.67 -6.20 -5.07
C GLY A 115 14.76 -7.10 -4.48
N LEU A 116 14.59 -7.54 -3.22
CA LEU A 116 15.51 -8.46 -2.54
C LEU A 116 15.32 -9.92 -2.97
N PHE A 117 14.08 -10.31 -3.28
CA PHE A 117 13.71 -11.70 -3.59
C PHE A 117 13.36 -11.95 -5.07
N GLY A 118 13.28 -10.89 -5.88
CA GLY A 118 12.89 -10.91 -7.29
C GLY A 118 11.38 -10.71 -7.52
N PHE A 119 11.01 -10.19 -8.70
CA PHE A 119 9.61 -9.98 -9.10
C PHE A 119 8.94 -11.23 -9.74
N ASN A 120 9.42 -12.42 -9.38
CA ASN A 120 8.93 -13.69 -9.90
C ASN A 120 8.22 -14.49 -8.80
N LEU A 121 7.69 -15.67 -9.15
CA LEU A 121 6.95 -16.53 -8.21
C LEU A 121 7.79 -16.91 -6.98
N VAL A 122 9.09 -17.15 -7.15
CA VAL A 122 10.00 -17.48 -6.04
C VAL A 122 10.13 -16.29 -5.09
N GLY A 123 10.21 -15.08 -5.63
CA GLY A 123 10.26 -13.87 -4.83
C GLY A 123 8.98 -13.60 -4.04
N ALA A 124 7.81 -13.89 -4.63
CA ALA A 124 6.53 -13.84 -3.92
C ALA A 124 6.48 -14.84 -2.76
N VAL A 125 6.93 -16.09 -2.98
CA VAL A 125 6.99 -17.12 -1.93
C VAL A 125 7.94 -16.71 -0.80
N GLY A 126 9.13 -16.20 -1.12
CA GLY A 126 10.10 -15.70 -0.14
C GLY A 126 9.56 -14.53 0.69
N TYR A 127 8.85 -13.60 0.05
CA TYR A 127 8.17 -12.51 0.75
C TYR A 127 7.10 -13.05 1.70
N HIS A 128 6.23 -13.97 1.25
CA HIS A 128 5.15 -14.53 2.09
C HIS A 128 5.67 -15.30 3.29
N ALA A 129 6.73 -16.09 3.11
CA ALA A 129 7.41 -16.78 4.22
C ALA A 129 7.96 -15.77 5.23
N THR A 130 8.66 -14.73 4.75
CA THR A 130 9.24 -13.68 5.59
C THR A 130 8.16 -12.89 6.34
N LYS A 131 7.06 -12.55 5.66
CA LYS A 131 5.91 -11.85 6.26
C LYS A 131 5.22 -12.70 7.32
N GLY A 132 4.98 -13.99 7.05
CA GLY A 132 4.38 -14.90 8.02
C GLY A 132 5.24 -15.07 9.27
N ILE A 133 6.57 -15.15 9.11
CA ILE A 133 7.53 -15.15 10.21
C ILE A 133 7.43 -13.84 11.00
N TYR A 134 7.46 -12.70 10.33
CA TYR A 134 7.36 -11.38 10.97
C TYR A 134 6.07 -11.25 11.80
N GLU A 135 4.92 -11.56 11.21
CA GLU A 135 3.61 -11.49 11.89
C GLU A 135 3.53 -12.44 13.09
N ALA A 136 4.19 -13.61 13.05
CA ALA A 136 4.27 -14.53 14.18
C ALA A 136 5.14 -14.01 15.33
N PHE A 137 6.12 -13.15 15.06
CA PHE A 137 6.99 -12.55 16.08
C PHE A 137 6.46 -11.22 16.64
N THR A 138 5.47 -10.60 15.97
CA THR A 138 4.92 -9.29 16.37
C THR A 138 3.50 -9.31 16.93
N ASN A 139 2.84 -10.48 16.94
CA ASN A 139 1.59 -10.74 17.66
C ASN A 139 1.89 -11.39 19.01
#